data_AF-A0A3N5GUZ8-F1
#
_entry.id   AF-A0A3N5GUZ8-F1
#
_cell.length_a   1.000
_cell.length_b   1.000
_cell.length_c   1.000
_cell.angle_alpha   90.00
_cell.angle_beta   90.00
_cell.angle_gamma   90.00
#
_symmetry.space_group_name_H-M   'P 1'
#
loop_
_entity.id
_entity.type
_entity.pdbx_description
1 polymer ?
#
loop_
_entity_poly.entity_id
_entity_poly.type
_entity_poly.pdbx_seq_one_letter_code
_entity_poly.pdbx_strand_id
1 'polypeptide(L)'
;MSQESLEDFGAYRLAMELFDLVVQDMGNVKHDVATHRLVAQQVASADSICSNIEEGHGRETTKDYTHFLVMARGSARETRGRYVRMKHWLAPNVIADRIGRCDAVLGILSKTIASLRRRTNER
;
A
#
# COMPACT_ATOMS: atom_id res chain seq x y z
N MET A 1 -9.01 -17.80 5.57
CA MET A 1 -8.21 -17.29 6.71
C MET A 1 -9.12 -16.53 7.66
N SER A 2 -8.78 -16.33 8.94
CA SER A 2 -9.67 -15.59 9.87
C SER A 2 -9.51 -14.08 9.72
N GLN A 3 -10.54 -13.29 10.02
CA GLN A 3 -10.47 -11.82 10.04
C GLN A 3 -9.34 -11.32 10.96
N GLU A 4 -9.18 -11.93 12.13
CA GLU A 4 -8.08 -11.64 13.07
C GLU A 4 -6.70 -11.80 12.42
N SER A 5 -6.50 -12.83 11.60
CA SER A 5 -5.21 -13.04 10.90
C SER A 5 -4.91 -12.01 9.81
N LEU A 6 -5.94 -11.35 9.26
CA LEU A 6 -5.77 -10.21 8.35
C LEU A 6 -5.35 -8.97 9.16
N GLU A 7 -6.05 -8.71 10.25
CA GLU A 7 -5.79 -7.57 11.14
C GLU A 7 -4.42 -7.66 11.81
N ASP A 8 -3.92 -8.86 12.09
CA ASP A 8 -2.57 -9.06 12.61
C ASP A 8 -1.47 -8.89 11.55
N PHE A 9 -1.81 -9.02 10.27
CA PHE A 9 -0.84 -8.94 9.19
C PHE A 9 -0.21 -7.54 9.12
N GLY A 10 1.07 -7.44 9.50
CA GLY A 10 1.74 -6.16 9.67
C GLY A 10 1.73 -5.24 8.44
N ALA A 11 1.72 -5.79 7.22
CA ALA A 11 1.59 -4.96 6.01
C ALA A 11 0.19 -4.34 5.90
N TYR A 12 -0.86 -5.06 6.31
CA TYR A 12 -2.23 -4.58 6.27
C TYR A 12 -2.44 -3.43 7.27
N ARG A 13 -2.01 -3.61 8.53
CA ARG A 13 -2.09 -2.54 9.54
C ARG A 13 -1.40 -1.26 9.10
N LEU A 14 -0.17 -1.37 8.60
CA LEU A 14 0.58 -0.22 8.11
C LEU A 14 -0.07 0.41 6.86
N ALA A 15 -0.69 -0.41 6.00
CA ALA A 15 -1.41 0.11 4.83
C ALA A 15 -2.67 0.89 5.24
N MET A 16 -3.42 0.43 6.24
CA MET A 16 -4.57 1.14 6.81
C MET A 16 -4.14 2.49 7.41
N GLU A 17 -3.10 2.50 8.24
CA GLU A 17 -2.54 3.75 8.78
C GLU A 17 -2.06 4.70 7.67
N LEU A 18 -1.40 4.15 6.64
CA LEU A 18 -0.94 4.94 5.50
C LEU A 18 -2.13 5.53 4.72
N PHE A 19 -3.23 4.81 4.58
CA PHE A 19 -4.41 5.27 3.87
C PHE A 19 -5.03 6.49 4.54
N ASP A 20 -5.21 6.47 5.87
CA ASP A 20 -5.73 7.62 6.63
C ASP A 20 -4.87 8.87 6.43
N LEU A 21 -3.55 8.69 6.46
CA LEU A 21 -2.59 9.77 6.23
C LEU A 21 -2.64 10.28 4.79
N VAL A 22 -2.83 9.41 3.81
CA VAL A 22 -3.01 9.80 2.40
C VAL A 22 -4.27 10.64 2.23
N VAL A 23 -5.40 10.22 2.82
CA VAL A 23 -6.66 10.99 2.78
C VAL A 23 -6.47 12.37 3.40
N GLN A 24 -5.80 12.43 4.56
CA GLN A 24 -5.48 13.69 5.21
C GLN A 24 -4.61 14.61 4.33
N ASP A 25 -3.50 14.09 3.79
CA ASP A 25 -2.57 14.86 2.97
C ASP A 25 -3.25 15.38 1.70
N MET A 26 -4.03 14.53 1.03
CA MET A 26 -4.75 14.89 -0.19
C MET A 26 -5.88 15.89 0.09
N GLY A 27 -6.50 15.81 1.27
CA GLY A 27 -7.46 16.79 1.77
C GLY A 27 -6.89 18.21 1.85
N ASN A 28 -5.59 18.36 2.11
CA ASN A 28 -4.93 19.66 2.22
C ASN A 28 -4.62 20.30 0.86
N VAL A 29 -4.45 19.49 -0.19
CA VAL A 29 -4.01 19.98 -1.51
C VAL A 29 -5.14 20.01 -2.54
N LYS A 30 -6.28 19.34 -2.28
CA LYS A 30 -7.43 19.20 -3.21
C LYS A 30 -8.00 20.50 -3.78
N HIS A 31 -7.73 21.64 -3.15
CA HIS A 31 -8.23 22.95 -3.58
C HIS A 31 -7.36 23.57 -4.70
N ASP A 32 -6.15 23.07 -4.92
CA ASP A 32 -5.31 23.49 -6.04
C ASP A 32 -5.70 22.75 -7.32
N VAL A 33 -6.10 23.50 -8.34
CA VAL A 33 -6.48 23.00 -9.68
C VAL A 33 -5.39 22.10 -10.28
N ALA A 34 -4.11 22.39 -10.03
CA ALA A 34 -2.98 21.60 -10.53
C ALA A 34 -2.95 20.19 -9.93
N THR A 35 -3.58 19.97 -8.78
CA THR A 35 -3.58 18.67 -8.08
C THR A 35 -4.85 17.86 -8.29
N HIS A 36 -5.89 18.41 -8.91
CA HIS A 36 -7.23 17.82 -8.95
C HIS A 36 -7.24 16.34 -9.36
N ARG A 37 -6.55 15.98 -10.45
CA ARG A 37 -6.43 14.58 -10.89
C ARG A 37 -5.47 13.77 -10.03
N LEU A 38 -4.42 14.40 -9.50
CA LEU A 38 -3.36 13.74 -8.73
C LEU A 38 -3.89 13.27 -7.37
N VAL A 39 -4.77 14.04 -6.74
CA VAL A 39 -5.45 13.68 -5.49
C VAL A 39 -6.21 12.37 -5.61
N ALA A 40 -7.13 12.26 -6.57
CA ALA A 40 -7.92 11.05 -6.75
C ALA A 40 -7.04 9.83 -7.03
N GLN A 41 -5.99 10.00 -7.84
CA GLN A 41 -5.08 8.91 -8.15
C GLN A 41 -4.19 8.50 -6.98
N GLN A 42 -3.79 9.44 -6.12
CA GLN A 42 -3.00 9.14 -4.92
C GLN A 42 -3.83 8.33 -3.92
N VAL A 43 -5.07 8.76 -3.66
CA VAL A 43 -5.99 8.04 -2.76
C VAL A 43 -6.28 6.64 -3.30
N ALA A 44 -6.62 6.51 -4.58
CA ALA A 44 -6.88 5.20 -5.20
C ALA A 44 -5.67 4.26 -5.17
N SER A 45 -4.45 4.79 -5.36
CA SER A 45 -3.23 3.98 -5.29
C SER A 45 -2.98 3.46 -3.87
N ALA A 46 -3.27 4.26 -2.84
CA ALA A 46 -3.12 3.86 -1.45
C ALA A 46 -4.20 2.85 -1.01
N ASP A 47 -5.46 3.11 -1.35
CA ASP A 47 -6.61 2.21 -1.11
C ASP A 47 -6.34 0.80 -1.67
N SER A 48 -5.86 0.76 -2.91
CA SER A 48 -5.53 -0.48 -3.62
C SER A 48 -4.52 -1.37 -2.89
N ILE A 49 -3.70 -0.82 -1.99
CA ILE A 49 -2.80 -1.64 -1.15
C ILE A 49 -3.64 -2.50 -0.19
N CYS A 50 -4.57 -1.89 0.53
CA CYS A 50 -5.48 -2.57 1.46
C CYS A 50 -6.38 -3.55 0.71
N SER A 51 -7.04 -3.10 -0.35
CA SER A 51 -8.00 -3.92 -1.09
C SER A 51 -7.36 -5.19 -1.67
N ASN A 52 -6.14 -5.09 -2.22
CA ASN A 52 -5.44 -6.27 -2.72
C ASN A 52 -5.02 -7.22 -1.59
N ILE A 53 -4.66 -6.73 -0.41
CA ILE A 53 -4.32 -7.59 0.73
C ILE A 53 -5.57 -8.33 1.22
N GLU A 54 -6.68 -7.62 1.36
CA GLU A 54 -8.00 -8.18 1.73
C GLU A 54 -8.46 -9.24 0.72
N GLU A 55 -8.44 -8.90 -0.57
CA GLU A 55 -8.86 -9.81 -1.63
C GLU A 55 -7.98 -11.04 -1.71
N GLY A 56 -6.66 -10.87 -1.54
CA GLY A 56 -5.71 -11.97 -1.48
C GLY A 56 -5.95 -12.89 -0.28
N HIS A 57 -6.23 -12.32 0.88
CA HIS A 57 -6.49 -13.05 2.12
C HIS A 57 -7.76 -13.91 2.03
N GLY A 58 -8.74 -13.47 1.24
CA GLY A 58 -9.95 -14.22 0.90
C GLY A 58 -9.74 -15.37 -0.09
N ARG A 59 -8.54 -15.58 -0.67
CA ARG A 59 -8.30 -16.64 -1.66
C ARG A 59 -7.99 -17.99 -1.01
N GLU A 60 -8.38 -19.07 -1.71
CA GLU A 60 -8.22 -20.45 -1.24
C GLU A 60 -6.82 -21.01 -1.46
N THR A 61 -6.07 -20.49 -2.44
CA THR A 61 -4.75 -21.00 -2.79
C THR A 61 -3.62 -20.04 -2.42
N THR A 62 -2.48 -20.60 -2.01
CA THR A 62 -1.26 -19.80 -1.77
C THR A 62 -0.78 -19.08 -3.02
N LYS A 63 -1.01 -19.66 -4.21
CA LYS A 63 -0.64 -19.05 -5.49
C LYS A 63 -1.44 -17.77 -5.74
N ASP A 64 -2.75 -17.81 -5.55
CA ASP A 64 -3.62 -16.65 -5.75
C ASP A 64 -3.37 -15.60 -4.68
N TYR A 65 -3.25 -16.00 -3.41
CA TYR A 65 -2.88 -15.06 -2.34
C TYR A 65 -1.58 -14.32 -2.68
N THR A 66 -0.55 -15.05 -3.12
CA THR A 66 0.73 -14.46 -3.54
C THR A 66 0.57 -13.50 -4.71
N HIS A 67 -0.31 -13.78 -5.68
CA HIS A 67 -0.58 -12.90 -6.81
C HIS A 67 -1.14 -11.55 -6.34
N PHE A 68 -2.14 -11.57 -5.45
CA PHE A 68 -2.72 -10.35 -4.87
C PHE A 68 -1.70 -9.55 -4.04
N LEU A 69 -0.85 -10.21 -3.26
CA LEU A 69 0.23 -9.50 -2.55
C LEU A 69 1.23 -8.83 -3.51
N VAL A 70 1.46 -9.40 -4.70
CA VAL A 70 2.29 -8.75 -5.73
C VAL A 70 1.60 -7.49 -6.27
N MET A 71 0.27 -7.50 -6.45
CA MET A 71 -0.50 -6.32 -6.84
C MET A 71 -0.45 -5.25 -5.74
N ALA A 72 -0.70 -5.60 -4.47
CA ALA A 72 -0.57 -4.70 -3.33
C ALA A 72 0.81 -4.03 -3.27
N ARG A 73 1.88 -4.81 -3.53
CA ARG A 73 3.25 -4.29 -3.59
C ARG A 73 3.44 -3.32 -4.74
N GLY A 74 2.79 -3.54 -5.88
CA GLY A 74 2.74 -2.59 -7.00
C GLY A 74 2.12 -1.26 -6.60
N SER A 75 0.93 -1.30 -5.99
CA SER A 75 0.21 -0.13 -5.48
C SER A 75 1.02 0.64 -4.43
N ALA A 76 1.73 -0.06 -3.54
CA ALA A 76 2.63 0.56 -2.56
C ALA A 76 3.82 1.29 -3.22
N ARG A 77 4.42 0.71 -4.27
CA ARG A 77 5.49 1.38 -5.05
C ARG A 77 4.97 2.62 -5.76
N GLU A 78 3.78 2.54 -6.33
CA GLU A 78 3.15 3.66 -7.01
C GLU A 78 2.83 4.80 -6.02
N THR A 79 2.15 4.48 -4.91
CA THR A 79 1.82 5.42 -3.81
C THR A 79 3.07 6.16 -3.34
N ARG A 80 4.16 5.43 -3.08
CA ARG A 80 5.47 5.99 -2.72
C ARG A 80 6.02 6.94 -3.79
N GLY A 81 6.04 6.50 -5.06
CA GLY A 81 6.58 7.30 -6.15
C GLY A 81 5.77 8.56 -6.43
N ARG A 82 4.44 8.52 -6.21
CA ARG A 82 3.58 9.69 -6.32
C ARG A 82 3.87 10.70 -5.20
N TYR A 83 4.10 10.27 -3.96
CA TYR A 83 4.55 11.18 -2.88
C TYR A 83 5.82 11.95 -3.23
N VAL A 84 6.82 11.30 -3.86
CA VAL A 84 8.03 11.99 -4.34
C VAL A 84 7.70 13.12 -5.32
N ARG A 85 6.70 12.91 -6.19
CA ARG A 85 6.24 13.91 -7.17
C ARG A 85 5.35 14.99 -6.56
N MET A 86 4.75 14.75 -5.40
CA MET A 86 3.94 15.72 -4.65
C MET A 86 4.77 16.79 -3.91
N LYS A 87 6.10 16.80 -4.06
CA LYS A 87 7.03 17.78 -3.43
C LYS A 87 6.75 19.26 -3.71
N HIS A 88 5.92 19.56 -4.70
CA HIS A 88 5.51 20.92 -5.02
C HIS A 88 4.36 21.42 -4.14
N TRP A 89 3.62 20.51 -3.50
CA TRP A 89 2.41 20.81 -2.71
C TRP A 89 2.51 20.36 -1.25
N LEU A 90 3.37 19.38 -0.95
CA LEU A 90 3.52 18.83 0.40
C LEU A 90 4.90 19.18 0.98
N ALA A 91 4.92 19.36 2.30
CA ALA A 91 6.14 19.64 3.03
C ALA A 91 7.12 18.45 3.00
N PRO A 92 8.45 18.68 2.95
CA PRO A 92 9.44 17.60 2.86
C PRO A 92 9.36 16.57 3.99
N ASN A 93 9.02 16.98 5.21
CA ASN A 93 8.87 16.08 6.35
C ASN A 93 7.65 15.15 6.21
N VAL A 94 6.54 15.65 5.66
CA VAL A 94 5.37 14.82 5.33
C VAL A 94 5.79 13.76 4.33
N ILE A 95 6.41 14.16 3.21
CA ILE A 95 6.85 13.23 2.17
C ILE A 95 7.81 12.18 2.70
N ALA A 96 8.78 12.57 3.53
CA ALA A 96 9.74 11.64 4.13
C ALA A 96 9.04 10.59 5.01
N ASP A 97 8.09 10.99 5.85
CA ASP A 97 7.32 10.07 6.69
C ASP A 97 6.51 9.08 5.83
N ARG A 98 5.78 9.56 4.82
CA ARG A 98 4.96 8.69 3.96
C ARG A 98 5.79 7.73 3.14
N ILE A 99 6.95 8.18 2.65
CA ILE A 99 7.92 7.29 1.98
C ILE A 99 8.40 6.20 2.94
N GLY A 100 8.75 6.54 4.18
CA GLY A 100 9.17 5.57 5.18
C GLY A 100 8.10 4.51 5.47
N ARG A 101 6.83 4.93 5.56
CA ARG A 101 5.68 4.02 5.73
C ARG A 101 5.47 3.11 4.52
N CYS A 102 5.52 3.66 3.30
CA CYS A 102 5.50 2.84 2.09
C CYS A 102 6.65 1.83 2.06
N ASP A 103 7.86 2.23 2.44
CA ASP A 103 9.04 1.36 2.45
C ASP A 103 8.89 0.22 3.47
N ALA A 104 8.26 0.47 4.62
CA ALA A 104 7.91 -0.56 5.60
C ALA A 104 6.90 -1.57 5.01
N VAL A 105 5.81 -1.10 4.40
CA VAL A 105 4.83 -1.96 3.72
C VAL A 105 5.50 -2.81 2.63
N LEU A 106 6.33 -2.19 1.78
CA LEU A 106 7.07 -2.86 0.71
C LEU A 106 8.01 -3.95 1.25
N GLY A 107 8.68 -3.68 2.37
CA GLY A 107 9.56 -4.62 3.05
C GLY A 107 8.82 -5.87 3.53
N ILE A 108 7.67 -5.68 4.20
CA ILE A 108 6.84 -6.80 4.68
C ILE A 108 6.29 -7.60 3.51
N LEU A 109 5.65 -6.95 2.54
CA LEU A 109 5.09 -7.62 1.36
C LEU A 109 6.15 -8.43 0.60
N SER A 110 7.34 -7.86 0.40
CA SER A 110 8.42 -8.55 -0.32
C SER A 110 8.90 -9.80 0.42
N LYS A 111 9.09 -9.72 1.74
CA LYS A 111 9.47 -10.88 2.57
C LYS A 111 8.38 -11.95 2.57
N THR A 112 7.12 -11.56 2.69
CA THR A 112 5.97 -12.49 2.67
C THR A 112 5.86 -13.21 1.33
N ILE A 113 5.90 -12.48 0.22
CA ILE A 113 5.85 -13.07 -1.14
C ILE A 113 6.99 -14.06 -1.35
N ALA A 114 8.23 -13.72 -0.97
CA ALA A 114 9.37 -14.62 -1.09
C ALA A 114 9.20 -15.89 -0.24
N SER A 115 8.69 -15.74 0.98
CA SER A 115 8.41 -16.86 1.89
C SER A 115 7.32 -17.79 1.34
N LEU A 116 6.23 -17.26 0.80
CA LEU A 116 5.15 -18.06 0.21
C LEU A 116 5.64 -18.84 -1.02
N ARG A 117 6.38 -18.18 -1.93
CA ARG A 117 6.93 -18.83 -3.13
C ARG A 117 7.87 -19.97 -2.82
N ARG A 118 8.75 -19.83 -1.82
CA ARG A 118 9.63 -20.93 -1.38
C ARG A 118 8.82 -22.14 -0.92
N ARG A 119 7.83 -21.93 -0.06
CA ARG A 119 6.95 -22.99 0.46
C ARG A 119 6.12 -23.68 -0.61
N THR A 120 5.75 -22.98 -1.69
CA THR A 120 5.03 -23.58 -2.82
C THR A 120 5.95 -24.41 -3.71
N ASN A 121 7.22 -24.02 -3.88
CA ASN A 121 8.17 -24.75 -4.73
C ASN A 121 8.79 -25.99 -4.05
N GLU A 122 8.69 -26.08 -2.72
CA GLU A 122 9.16 -27.22 -1.90
C GLU A 122 8.11 -28.35 -1.79
N ARG A 123 6.91 -28.17 -2.35
CA ARG A 123 5.81 -29.15 -2.39
C ARG A 123 5.62 -29.70 -3.79
#